data_AF-A0A9E4X5B4-F1
#
_entry.id   AF-A0A9E4X5B4-F1
#
_cell.length_a   1.000
_cell.length_b   1.000
_cell.length_c   1.000
_cell.angle_alpha   90.00
_cell.angle_beta   90.00
_cell.angle_gamma   90.00
#
_symmetry.space_group_name_H-M   'P 1'
#
loop_
_entity.id
_entity.type
_entity.pdbx_description
1 polymer ?
#
loop_
_entity_poly.entity_id
_entity_poly.type
_entity_poly.pdbx_seq_one_letter_code
_entity_poly.pdbx_strand_id
1 'polypeptide(L)' 'LAAVFFTMTPDLDAAFPATAARRLAWANAPLVDITQVAVKGSLPRCIRILILINTDKDQKDLVFKYLKGAKDLRT' A
#
# COMPACT_ATOMS: atom_id res chain seq x y z
N LEU A 1 -12.86 6.35 5.83
CA LEU A 1 -11.94 5.30 5.31
C LEU A 1 -12.75 4.03 5.18
N ALA A 2 -12.94 3.52 3.96
CA ALA A 2 -13.76 2.32 3.73
C ALA A 2 -12.95 1.03 3.95
N ALA A 3 -11.76 0.94 3.36
CA ALA A 3 -10.83 -0.17 3.54
C ALA A 3 -9.42 0.21 3.12
N VAL A 4 -8.42 -0.53 3.57
CA VAL A 4 -7.02 -0.42 3.10
C VAL A 4 -6.50 -1.79 2.72
N PHE A 5 -5.92 -1.87 1.52
CA PHE A 5 -5.25 -3.05 1.00
C PHE A 5 -3.76 -2.77 0.97
N PHE A 6 -2.99 -3.64 1.60
CA PHE A 6 -1.54 -3.62 1.53
C PHE A 6 -1.11 -4.77 0.61
N THR A 7 -0.19 -4.49 -0.29
CA THR A 7 0.47 -5.55 -1.07
C THR A 7 1.96 -5.47 -0.84
N MET A 8 2.61 -6.61 -0.58
CA MET A 8 4.06 -6.70 -0.45
C MET A 8 4.66 -7.65 -1.48
N THR A 9 5.87 -7.37 -1.93
CA THR A 9 6.64 -8.34 -2.71
C THR A 9 6.99 -9.57 -1.87
N PRO A 10 7.12 -10.77 -2.48
CA PRO A 10 7.33 -12.02 -1.73
C PRO A 10 8.64 -12.08 -0.92
N ASP A 11 9.58 -11.19 -1.19
CA ASP A 11 10.85 -11.04 -0.47
C ASP A 11 10.73 -10.22 0.84
N LEU A 12 9.50 -9.93 1.28
CA LEU A 12 9.18 -9.29 2.57
C LEU A 12 8.33 -10.22 3.43
N ASP A 13 8.94 -10.80 4.46
CA ASP A 13 8.33 -11.82 5.35
C ASP A 13 8.43 -11.47 6.84
N ALA A 14 9.12 -10.39 7.20
CA ALA A 14 9.41 -10.07 8.59
C ALA A 14 8.19 -9.57 9.41
N ALA A 15 7.20 -8.95 8.76
CA ALA A 15 6.02 -8.40 9.43
C ALA A 15 4.87 -8.08 8.47
N PHE A 16 3.66 -8.00 9.02
CA PHE A 16 2.45 -7.55 8.34
C PHE A 16 2.31 -6.01 8.33
N PRO A 17 2.24 -5.34 7.17
CA PRO A 17 2.02 -3.89 7.08
C PRO A 17 0.74 -3.41 7.80
N ALA A 18 -0.35 -4.18 7.74
CA ALA A 18 -1.58 -3.85 8.44
C ALA A 18 -1.40 -3.72 9.97
N THR A 19 -0.44 -4.44 10.56
CA THR A 19 -0.12 -4.32 12.00
C THR A 19 0.42 -2.94 12.35
N ALA A 20 1.29 -2.37 11.51
CA ALA A 20 1.81 -1.02 11.69
C ALA A 20 0.69 0.02 11.55
N ALA A 21 -0.18 -0.15 10.54
CA ALA A 21 -1.33 0.72 10.30
C ALA A 21 -2.31 0.76 11.48
N ARG A 22 -2.62 -0.41 12.09
CA ARG A 22 -3.46 -0.50 13.29
C ARG A 22 -2.90 0.28 14.47
N ARG A 23 -1.58 0.21 14.69
CA ARG A 23 -0.92 0.88 15.83
C ARG A 23 -0.84 2.40 15.68
N LEU A 24 -0.76 2.89 14.44
CA LEU A 24 -0.48 4.30 14.18
C LEU A 24 -1.73 5.16 13.99
N ALA A 25 -2.71 4.70 13.19
CA ALA A 25 -3.78 5.61 12.73
C ALA A 25 -5.12 4.93 12.39
N TRP A 26 -5.14 3.63 12.10
CA TRP A 26 -6.29 2.98 11.46
C TRP A 26 -6.83 1.79 12.27
N ALA A 27 -6.92 1.94 13.59
CA ALA A 27 -7.35 0.87 14.50
C ALA A 27 -8.70 0.23 14.12
N ASN A 28 -9.64 1.03 13.59
CA ASN A 28 -11.02 0.61 13.31
C ASN A 28 -11.32 0.34 11.82
N ALA A 29 -10.33 0.47 10.94
CA ALA A 29 -10.57 0.26 9.50
C ALA A 29 -10.41 -1.22 9.12
N PRO A 30 -11.17 -1.71 8.11
CA PRO A 30 -10.87 -2.99 7.48
C PRO A 30 -9.51 -2.93 6.78
N LEU A 31 -8.59 -3.82 7.18
CA LEU A 31 -7.23 -3.92 6.62
C LEU A 31 -6.99 -5.35 6.13
N VAL A 32 -6.32 -5.49 4.98
CA VAL A 32 -5.86 -6.79 4.47
C VAL A 32 -4.46 -6.67 3.87
N ASP A 33 -3.62 -7.66 4.14
CA ASP A 33 -2.30 -7.82 3.52
C ASP A 33 -2.37 -8.92 2.44
N ILE A 34 -1.75 -8.66 1.29
CA ILE A 34 -1.80 -9.54 0.11
C ILE A 34 -0.39 -9.67 -0.48
N THR A 35 0.01 -10.89 -0.84
CA THR A 35 1.27 -11.08 -1.57
C THR A 35 1.13 -10.63 -3.02
N GLN A 36 2.02 -9.76 -3.46
CA GLN A 36 2.08 -9.27 -4.83
C GLN A 36 2.65 -10.33 -5.76
N VAL A 37 2.20 -10.31 -7.02
CA VAL A 37 2.77 -11.15 -8.09
C VAL A 37 4.29 -10.96 -8.22
N ALA A 38 5.02 -12.06 -8.30
CA ALA A 38 6.47 -12.06 -8.50
C ALA A 38 6.80 -11.89 -9.98
N VAL A 39 7.14 -10.67 -10.40
CA VAL A 39 7.58 -10.39 -11.78
C VAL A 39 9.10 -10.22 -11.81
N LYS A 40 9.79 -10.96 -12.68
CA LYS A 40 11.25 -10.83 -12.85
C LYS A 40 11.63 -9.41 -13.23
N GLY A 41 12.60 -8.83 -12.52
CA GLY A 41 13.05 -7.45 -12.74
C GLY A 41 12.14 -6.38 -12.13
N SER A 42 11.05 -6.76 -11.45
CA SER A 42 10.23 -5.80 -10.71
C SER A 42 10.92 -5.31 -9.44
N LEU A 43 10.46 -4.17 -8.93
CA LEU A 43 11.02 -3.53 -7.75
C LEU A 43 10.97 -4.44 -6.51
N PRO A 44 12.13 -4.87 -5.95
CA PRO A 44 12.18 -5.71 -4.76
C PRO A 44 11.85 -4.91 -3.49
N ARG A 45 11.50 -5.63 -2.41
CA ARG A 45 11.22 -5.06 -1.08
C ARG A 45 10.23 -3.90 -1.12
N CYS A 46 9.15 -4.07 -1.87
CA CYS A 46 8.17 -3.02 -2.12
C CYS A 46 6.85 -3.31 -1.42
N ILE A 47 6.40 -2.36 -0.59
CA ILE A 47 5.04 -2.32 -0.05
C ILE A 47 4.24 -1.29 -0.85
N ARG A 48 3.05 -1.66 -1.31
CA ARG A 48 2.08 -0.77 -1.95
C ARG A 48 0.83 -0.72 -1.08
N ILE A 49 0.15 0.42 -1.13
CA ILE A 49 -1.05 0.67 -0.33
C ILE A 49 -2.13 1.21 -1.26
N LEU A 50 -3.26 0.52 -1.32
CA LEU A 50 -4.49 1.01 -1.93
C LEU A 50 -5.45 1.40 -0.81
N ILE A 51 -5.84 2.67 -0.79
CA ILE A 51 -6.74 3.22 0.21
C ILE A 51 -8.09 3.49 -0.46
N LEU A 52 -9.14 2.80 -0.03
CA LEU A 52 -10.51 3.12 -0.41
C LEU A 52 -11.02 4.20 0.56
N ILE A 53 -11.14 5.43 0.05
CA ILE A 53 -11.58 6.59 0.81
C ILE A 53 -12.92 7.08 0.28
N ASN A 54 -13.84 7.41 1.20
CA ASN A 54 -15.06 8.11 0.86
C ASN A 54 -14.71 9.59 0.76
N THR A 55 -14.81 10.18 -0.43
CA THR A 55 -14.45 11.58 -0.68
C THR A 55 -15.26 12.12 -1.85
N ASP A 56 -15.59 13.42 -1.78
CA ASP A 56 -16.25 14.14 -2.88
C ASP A 56 -15.23 14.71 -3.89
N LYS A 57 -13.94 14.42 -3.73
CA LYS A 57 -12.89 14.87 -4.65
C LYS A 57 -12.88 14.02 -5.92
N ASP A 58 -12.61 14.66 -7.06
CA ASP A 58 -12.34 13.94 -8.29
C ASP A 58 -11.04 13.14 -8.17
N GLN A 59 -10.95 12.01 -8.89
CA GLN A 59 -9.77 11.14 -8.87
C GLN A 59 -8.47 11.86 -9.28
N LYS A 60 -8.56 12.85 -10.19
CA LYS A 60 -7.42 13.67 -10.63
C LYS A 60 -6.84 14.54 -9.53
N ASP A 61 -7.64 14.88 -8.52
CA ASP A 61 -7.25 15.74 -7.40
C ASP A 61 -6.63 14.94 -6.24
N LEU A 62 -6.62 13.60 -6.37
CA LEU A 62 -5.99 12.72 -5.41
C LEU A 62 -4.47 12.69 -5.60
N VAL A 63 -3.74 12.82 -4.50
CA VAL A 63 -2.28 12.79 -4.51
C VAL A 63 -1.79 11.40 -4.16
N PHE A 64 -1.15 10.75 -5.13
CA PHE A 64 -0.55 9.43 -4.94
C PHE A 64 0.93 9.59 -4.58
N LYS A 65 1.34 9.02 -3.45
CA LYS A 65 2.70 9.15 -2.93
C LYS A 65 3.53 7.91 -3.25
N TYR A 66 4.70 8.13 -3.83
CA TYR A 66 5.72 7.11 -4.11
C TYR A 66 7.00 7.52 -3.42
N LEU A 67 7.50 6.67 -2.54
CA LEU A 67 8.61 7.00 -1.65
C LEU A 67 9.78 6.05 -1.90
N LYS A 68 11.01 6.49 -1.57
CA LYS A 68 12.24 5.68 -1.70
C LYS A 68 12.38 5.16 -3.15
N GLY A 69 12.75 3.88 -3.32
CA GLY A 69 12.87 3.24 -4.62
C GLY A 69 11.54 3.07 -5.39
N ALA A 70 10.38 3.28 -4.75
CA ALA A 70 9.09 3.22 -5.44
C ALA A 70 8.80 4.47 -6.29
N LYS A 71 9.58 5.55 -6.15
CA LYS A 71 9.43 6.77 -6.96
C LYS A 71 9.49 6.49 -8.47
N ASP A 72 10.22 5.46 -8.87
CA ASP A 72 10.44 5.07 -10.27
C ASP A 72 9.24 4.29 -10.84
N LEU A 73 8.21 3.98 -10.05
CA LEU A 73 6.99 3.29 -10.51
C LEU A 73 5.96 4.22 -11.18
N ARG A 74 6.23 5.53 -11.25
CA ARG A 74 5.32 6.55 -11.80
C ARG A 74 5.96 7.40 -12.91
N THR A 75 6.99 6.86 -13.56
CA THR A 75 7.56 7.43 -14.78
C THR A 75 6.70 7.10 -15.99
#